data_AF-A0AA39JFF5-F1
#
_entry.id   AF-A0AA39JFF5-F1
#
_cell.length_a   1.000
_cell.length_b   1.000
_cell.length_c   1.000
_cell.angle_alpha   90.00
_cell.angle_beta   90.00
_cell.angle_gamma   90.00
#
_symmetry.space_group_name_H-M   'P 1'
#
loop_
_entity.id
_entity.type
_entity.pdbx_description
1 polymer ?
#
loop_
_entity_poly.entity_id
_entity_poly.type
_entity_poly.pdbx_seq_one_letter_code
_entity_poly.pdbx_strand_id
1 'polypeptide(L)'
;MLKNGALSSVLNTVLSRSQTHKLDITIDFDFTCDQNDSVLELQGNVWAALTAYAERWKKLNLSLSQFDMSELLGLRSRLSSLKECVLHCYEMGPRWESMIDAFQHSPELTHMDLQGMAPNTFVPFTAPNLESFKYRVEICDGEEWNDGDGIPLEYFFNIIRNSPNLVALDVICEYSSYDTVSPRIVKPLLSKLAVNNTAFLRSLLVPALKEATLTTDFYDSERGQPGSPTDFLADFHDLLVESRCSTLSCLAISINLLNQHLLSILQLTPALISFKLHQYTWKDQYDVVMQEFVVQLTNAEAFLPRLEEIDLNLPICRGVDI
;
A
#
# COMPACT_ATOMS: atom_id res chain seq x y z
N MET A 1 -20.31 -8.09 -30.93
CA MET A 1 -20.35 -8.91 -29.70
C MET A 1 -20.26 -10.38 -30.09
N LEU A 2 -19.22 -11.08 -29.62
CA LEU A 2 -19.19 -12.55 -29.69
C LEU A 2 -20.30 -13.09 -28.77
N LYS A 3 -21.03 -14.13 -29.20
CA LYS A 3 -22.01 -14.80 -28.31
C LYS A 3 -21.27 -15.41 -27.11
N ASN A 4 -21.86 -15.42 -25.92
CA ASN A 4 -21.26 -15.91 -24.66
C ASN A 4 -20.54 -17.26 -24.82
N GLY A 5 -21.15 -18.24 -25.49
CA GLY A 5 -20.53 -19.56 -25.73
C GLY A 5 -19.31 -19.55 -26.65
N ALA A 6 -19.17 -18.56 -27.54
CA ALA A 6 -18.01 -18.43 -28.41
C ALA A 6 -16.79 -17.90 -27.66
N LEU A 7 -16.97 -16.99 -26.69
CA LEU A 7 -15.88 -16.45 -25.88
C LEU A 7 -15.25 -17.55 -25.02
N SER A 8 -16.07 -18.30 -24.27
CA SER A 8 -15.59 -19.41 -23.42
C SER A 8 -14.93 -20.52 -24.23
N SER A 9 -15.42 -20.79 -25.44
CA SER A 9 -14.82 -21.77 -26.35
C SER A 9 -13.44 -21.31 -26.87
N VAL A 10 -13.31 -20.04 -27.26
CA VAL A 10 -12.03 -19.46 -27.67
C VAL A 10 -11.05 -19.48 -26.51
N LEU A 11 -11.46 -19.06 -25.32
CA LEU A 11 -10.62 -19.03 -24.12
C LEU A 11 -10.10 -20.43 -23.77
N ASN A 12 -10.97 -21.44 -23.72
CA ASN A 12 -10.56 -22.83 -23.50
C ASN A 12 -9.61 -23.35 -24.59
N THR A 13 -9.82 -22.96 -25.84
CA THR A 13 -8.92 -23.33 -26.96
C THR A 13 -7.54 -22.69 -26.79
N VAL A 14 -7.48 -21.43 -26.38
CA VAL A 14 -6.20 -20.73 -26.13
C VAL A 14 -5.47 -21.35 -24.94
N LEU A 15 -6.18 -21.59 -23.83
CA LEU A 15 -5.60 -22.15 -22.61
C LEU A 15 -5.09 -23.59 -22.81
N SER A 16 -5.82 -24.42 -23.55
CA SER A 16 -5.36 -25.77 -23.90
C SER A 16 -4.13 -25.75 -24.82
N ARG A 17 -4.11 -24.87 -25.83
CA ARG A 17 -2.97 -24.71 -26.75
C ARG A 17 -1.72 -24.15 -26.07
N SER A 18 -1.88 -23.41 -24.98
CA SER A 18 -0.75 -22.93 -24.19
C SER A 18 -0.02 -24.04 -23.40
N GLN A 19 -0.55 -25.28 -23.41
CA GLN A 19 0.10 -26.49 -22.88
C GLN A 19 0.60 -26.35 -21.42
N THR A 20 1.91 -26.31 -21.21
CA THR A 20 2.54 -26.22 -19.88
C THR A 20 3.15 -24.84 -19.59
N HIS A 21 2.97 -23.88 -20.50
CA HIS A 21 3.51 -22.53 -20.31
C HIS A 21 2.90 -21.89 -19.07
N LYS A 22 3.70 -21.11 -18.35
CA LYS A 22 3.19 -20.28 -17.27
C LYS A 22 2.30 -19.18 -17.85
N LEU A 23 1.26 -18.84 -17.11
CA LEU A 23 0.22 -17.91 -17.55
C LEU A 23 0.28 -16.62 -16.73
N ASP A 24 0.21 -15.51 -17.43
CA ASP A 24 0.03 -14.18 -16.84
C ASP A 24 -1.42 -13.78 -17.12
N ILE A 25 -2.21 -13.62 -16.06
CA ILE A 25 -3.65 -13.41 -16.12
C ILE A 25 -3.96 -12.00 -15.67
N THR A 26 -4.72 -11.28 -16.50
CA THR A 26 -5.33 -10.00 -16.14
C THR A 26 -6.82 -10.10 -16.40
N ILE A 27 -7.61 -9.85 -15.37
CA ILE A 27 -9.06 -9.80 -15.47
C ILE A 27 -9.49 -8.43 -14.97
N ASP A 28 -10.14 -7.71 -15.87
CA ASP A 28 -10.73 -6.41 -15.59
C ASP A 28 -12.16 -6.46 -16.11
N PHE A 29 -13.12 -6.54 -15.18
CA PHE A 29 -14.52 -6.45 -15.52
C PHE A 29 -14.89 -4.97 -15.50
N ASP A 30 -15.36 -4.44 -16.64
CA ASP A 30 -15.79 -3.05 -16.73
C ASP A 30 -17.15 -2.87 -16.03
N PHE A 31 -17.25 -1.88 -15.15
CA PHE A 31 -18.42 -1.68 -14.30
C PHE A 31 -19.42 -0.73 -14.93
N THR A 32 -20.56 -1.29 -15.31
CA THR A 32 -21.81 -0.54 -15.41
C THR A 32 -22.75 -1.03 -14.32
N CYS A 33 -23.37 -0.12 -13.58
CA CYS A 33 -24.30 -0.37 -12.47
C CYS A 33 -25.52 -1.25 -12.84
N ASP A 34 -25.72 -1.53 -14.14
CA ASP A 34 -26.73 -2.41 -14.70
C ASP A 34 -26.11 -3.77 -15.10
N GLN A 35 -25.57 -4.52 -14.15
CA GLN A 35 -25.20 -5.91 -14.41
C GLN A 35 -26.46 -6.77 -14.55
N ASN A 36 -26.86 -7.03 -15.79
CA ASN A 36 -27.91 -8.00 -16.09
C ASN A 36 -27.37 -9.43 -15.91
N ASP A 37 -28.26 -10.40 -15.61
CA ASP A 37 -27.91 -11.81 -15.36
C ASP A 37 -26.97 -12.44 -16.41
N SER A 38 -27.06 -12.00 -17.67
CA SER A 38 -26.22 -12.50 -18.76
C SER A 38 -24.75 -12.10 -18.68
N VAL A 39 -24.43 -10.99 -18.02
CA VAL A 39 -23.06 -10.50 -17.77
C VAL A 39 -22.44 -11.31 -16.64
N LEU A 40 -23.17 -11.50 -15.54
CA LEU A 40 -22.76 -12.36 -14.43
C LEU A 40 -22.52 -13.80 -14.87
N GLU A 41 -23.39 -14.35 -15.73
CA GLU A 41 -23.18 -15.68 -16.32
C GLU A 41 -21.91 -15.74 -17.19
N LEU A 42 -21.64 -14.70 -17.97
CA LEU A 42 -20.41 -14.63 -18.77
C LEU A 42 -19.16 -14.57 -17.88
N GLN A 43 -19.19 -13.76 -16.84
CA GLN A 43 -18.14 -13.61 -15.84
C GLN A 43 -17.85 -14.95 -15.14
N GLY A 44 -18.89 -15.64 -14.66
CA GLY A 44 -18.74 -16.99 -14.08
C GLY A 44 -18.16 -18.00 -15.08
N ASN A 45 -18.57 -17.95 -16.34
CA ASN A 45 -17.99 -18.82 -17.39
C ASN A 45 -16.51 -18.52 -17.66
N VAL A 46 -16.10 -17.26 -17.63
CA VAL A 46 -14.70 -16.85 -17.76
C VAL A 46 -13.89 -17.34 -16.55
N TRP A 47 -14.40 -17.14 -15.34
CA TRP A 47 -13.80 -17.66 -14.11
C TRP A 47 -13.63 -19.18 -14.15
N ALA A 48 -14.67 -19.93 -14.52
CA ALA A 48 -14.59 -21.38 -14.63
C ALA A 48 -13.52 -21.84 -15.63
N ALA A 49 -13.42 -21.18 -16.79
CA ALA A 49 -12.42 -21.49 -17.80
C ALA A 49 -11.00 -21.17 -17.33
N LEU A 50 -10.79 -20.03 -16.67
CA LEU A 50 -9.48 -19.59 -16.19
C LEU A 50 -9.02 -20.44 -15.00
N THR A 51 -9.88 -20.61 -14.00
CA THR A 51 -9.57 -21.34 -12.77
C THR A 51 -9.14 -22.77 -13.09
N ALA A 52 -9.69 -23.42 -14.12
CA ALA A 52 -9.26 -24.74 -14.60
C ALA A 52 -7.74 -24.86 -14.82
N TYR A 53 -7.04 -23.75 -15.09
CA TYR A 53 -5.59 -23.71 -15.34
C TYR A 53 -4.81 -22.92 -14.26
N ALA A 54 -5.39 -22.68 -13.08
CA ALA A 54 -4.82 -21.86 -12.01
C ALA A 54 -3.40 -22.29 -11.56
N GLU A 55 -3.10 -23.59 -11.59
CA GLU A 55 -1.79 -24.13 -11.21
C GLU A 55 -0.63 -23.59 -12.05
N ARG A 56 -0.93 -23.08 -13.24
CA ARG A 56 0.04 -22.53 -14.19
C ARG A 56 0.17 -21.01 -14.07
N TRP A 57 -0.65 -20.36 -13.26
CA TRP A 57 -0.62 -18.91 -13.11
C TRP A 57 0.68 -18.49 -12.43
N LYS A 58 1.37 -17.55 -13.04
CA LYS A 58 2.61 -16.94 -12.55
C LYS A 58 2.36 -15.50 -12.12
N LYS A 59 1.56 -14.76 -12.89
CA LYS A 59 1.12 -13.42 -12.55
C LYS A 59 -0.39 -13.35 -12.57
N LEU A 60 -0.96 -12.65 -11.60
CA LEU A 60 -2.38 -12.44 -11.47
C LEU A 60 -2.65 -10.96 -11.18
N ASN A 61 -3.46 -10.31 -12.02
CA ASN A 61 -3.95 -8.96 -11.80
C ASN A 61 -5.47 -8.96 -11.94
N LEU A 62 -6.17 -8.63 -10.86
CA LEU A 62 -7.63 -8.76 -10.77
C LEU A 62 -8.28 -7.49 -10.24
N SER A 63 -9.28 -7.00 -10.96
CA SER A 63 -10.21 -5.99 -10.49
C SER A 63 -11.43 -6.67 -9.83
N LEU A 64 -11.41 -6.70 -8.49
CA LEU A 64 -12.33 -7.23 -7.48
C LEU A 64 -13.68 -6.50 -7.26
N SER A 65 -14.83 -7.13 -7.53
CA SER A 65 -16.12 -6.75 -6.93
C SER A 65 -16.56 -7.75 -5.85
N GLN A 66 -17.56 -7.37 -5.05
CA GLN A 66 -18.19 -8.29 -4.09
C GLN A 66 -18.76 -9.58 -4.74
N PHE A 67 -19.02 -9.59 -6.05
CA PHE A 67 -19.55 -10.76 -6.76
C PHE A 67 -18.46 -11.77 -7.14
N ASP A 68 -17.20 -11.36 -7.18
CA ASP A 68 -16.06 -12.22 -7.55
C ASP A 68 -15.51 -13.03 -6.37
N MET A 69 -15.90 -12.68 -5.13
CA MET A 69 -15.31 -13.25 -3.92
C MET A 69 -15.47 -14.77 -3.85
N SER A 70 -16.63 -15.30 -4.24
CA SER A 70 -16.87 -16.74 -4.26
C SER A 70 -15.97 -17.49 -5.26
N GLU A 71 -15.53 -16.83 -6.33
CA GLU A 71 -14.64 -17.42 -7.33
C GLU A 71 -13.20 -17.57 -6.81
N LEU A 72 -12.78 -16.66 -5.93
CA LEU A 72 -11.47 -16.74 -5.27
C LEU A 72 -11.36 -17.95 -4.35
N LEU A 73 -12.43 -18.33 -3.66
CA LEU A 73 -12.46 -19.55 -2.84
C LEU A 73 -12.11 -20.80 -3.67
N GLY A 74 -12.50 -20.83 -4.95
CA GLY A 74 -12.19 -21.91 -5.89
C GLY A 74 -10.71 -22.00 -6.30
N LEU A 75 -9.90 -20.97 -5.99
CA LEU A 75 -8.47 -20.94 -6.28
C LEU A 75 -7.62 -21.53 -5.15
N ARG A 76 -8.21 -21.80 -3.99
CA ARG A 76 -7.49 -22.32 -2.82
C ARG A 76 -6.68 -23.55 -3.21
N SER A 77 -5.39 -23.55 -2.84
CA SER A 77 -4.39 -24.60 -3.13
C SER A 77 -3.96 -24.76 -4.60
N ARG A 78 -4.47 -23.93 -5.52
CA ARG A 78 -4.19 -24.02 -6.95
C ARG A 78 -3.21 -22.95 -7.44
N LEU A 79 -2.66 -22.13 -6.55
CA LEU A 79 -1.78 -21.00 -6.87
C LEU A 79 -0.31 -21.30 -6.55
N SER A 80 0.10 -22.56 -6.68
CA SER A 80 1.45 -23.01 -6.31
C SER A 80 2.59 -22.36 -7.11
N SER A 81 2.30 -21.94 -8.35
CA SER A 81 3.25 -21.27 -9.25
C SER A 81 3.18 -19.74 -9.23
N LEU A 82 2.29 -19.18 -8.41
CA LEU A 82 2.01 -17.75 -8.41
C LEU A 82 3.19 -16.99 -7.81
N LYS A 83 3.71 -16.03 -8.57
CA LYS A 83 4.83 -15.17 -8.18
C LYS A 83 4.41 -13.74 -7.90
N GLU A 84 3.44 -13.23 -8.65
CA GLU A 84 2.97 -11.84 -8.53
C GLU A 84 1.45 -11.84 -8.47
N CYS A 85 0.89 -11.16 -7.48
CA CYS A 85 -0.54 -10.98 -7.30
C CYS A 85 -0.84 -9.49 -7.07
N VAL A 86 -1.76 -8.96 -7.86
CA VAL A 86 -2.33 -7.62 -7.72
C VAL A 86 -3.85 -7.79 -7.63
N LEU A 87 -4.43 -7.40 -6.50
CA LEU A 87 -5.87 -7.35 -6.30
C LEU A 87 -6.26 -5.89 -6.11
N HIS A 88 -7.21 -5.43 -6.91
CA HIS A 88 -7.78 -4.09 -6.81
C HIS A 88 -9.27 -4.22 -6.55
N CYS A 89 -9.70 -3.92 -5.33
CA CYS A 89 -11.07 -4.02 -4.87
C CYS A 89 -11.70 -2.62 -4.89
N TYR A 90 -12.86 -2.42 -5.54
CA TYR A 90 -13.47 -1.08 -5.71
C TYR A 90 -14.96 -1.01 -5.31
N GLU A 91 -15.60 -2.13 -4.99
CA GLU A 91 -16.99 -2.14 -4.53
C GLU A 91 -17.12 -3.00 -3.27
N MET A 92 -17.03 -2.32 -2.13
CA MET A 92 -17.31 -2.91 -0.84
C MET A 92 -18.81 -2.88 -0.60
N GLY A 93 -19.40 -4.06 -0.44
CA GLY A 93 -20.80 -4.21 -0.07
C GLY A 93 -20.95 -5.20 1.09
N PRO A 94 -22.18 -5.41 1.59
CA PRO A 94 -22.44 -6.26 2.75
C PRO A 94 -22.06 -7.74 2.55
N ARG A 95 -21.72 -8.15 1.33
CA ARG A 95 -21.26 -9.50 0.98
C ARG A 95 -19.74 -9.63 0.93
N TRP A 96 -19.00 -8.57 1.26
CA TRP A 96 -17.56 -8.62 1.27
C TRP A 96 -17.03 -9.61 2.31
N GLU A 97 -16.11 -10.48 1.89
CA GLU A 97 -15.52 -11.46 2.79
C GLU A 97 -14.42 -10.81 3.64
N SER A 98 -14.48 -11.02 4.96
CA SER A 98 -13.42 -10.58 5.86
C SER A 98 -12.13 -11.40 5.72
N MET A 99 -12.13 -12.50 4.97
CA MET A 99 -10.95 -13.34 4.79
C MET A 99 -10.88 -13.93 3.38
N ILE A 100 -9.75 -13.71 2.69
CA ILE A 100 -9.48 -14.25 1.35
C ILE A 100 -8.36 -15.30 1.45
N ASP A 101 -8.72 -16.57 1.62
CA ASP A 101 -7.76 -17.65 1.89
C ASP A 101 -7.16 -18.32 0.63
N ALA A 102 -7.53 -17.83 -0.56
CA ALA A 102 -7.09 -18.33 -1.86
C ALA A 102 -5.55 -18.45 -1.95
N PHE A 103 -4.83 -17.48 -1.35
CA PHE A 103 -3.39 -17.33 -1.46
C PHE A 103 -2.60 -18.07 -0.38
N GLN A 104 -3.27 -18.76 0.55
CA GLN A 104 -2.65 -19.43 1.70
C GLN A 104 -1.50 -20.37 1.29
N HIS A 105 -1.60 -21.00 0.12
CA HIS A 105 -0.65 -21.98 -0.41
C HIS A 105 0.05 -21.48 -1.68
N SER A 106 0.65 -20.28 -1.63
CA SER A 106 1.39 -19.67 -2.75
C SER A 106 2.88 -19.50 -2.39
N PRO A 107 3.68 -20.59 -2.34
CA PRO A 107 5.05 -20.54 -1.81
C PRO A 107 6.05 -19.80 -2.71
N GLU A 108 5.75 -19.66 -4.01
CA GLU A 108 6.57 -18.92 -4.97
C GLU A 108 6.26 -17.41 -4.99
N LEU A 109 5.36 -16.93 -4.13
CA LEU A 109 4.93 -15.55 -4.14
C LEU A 109 6.08 -14.62 -3.74
N THR A 110 6.35 -13.66 -4.62
CA THR A 110 7.40 -12.64 -4.49
C THR A 110 6.82 -11.23 -4.40
N HIS A 111 5.65 -11.00 -5.00
CA HIS A 111 4.98 -9.70 -5.01
C HIS A 111 3.50 -9.86 -4.68
N MET A 112 3.03 -9.08 -3.71
CA MET A 112 1.63 -8.99 -3.32
C MET A 112 1.23 -7.52 -3.23
N ASP A 113 0.25 -7.11 -4.01
CA ASP A 113 -0.33 -5.77 -4.01
C ASP A 113 -1.84 -5.87 -3.81
N LEU A 114 -2.30 -5.40 -2.65
CA LEU A 114 -3.68 -5.45 -2.20
C LEU A 114 -4.18 -4.01 -2.10
N GLN A 115 -5.05 -3.60 -3.02
CA GLN A 115 -5.54 -2.24 -3.13
C GLN A 115 -7.05 -2.19 -2.95
N GLY A 116 -7.49 -1.11 -2.32
CA GLY A 116 -8.89 -0.86 -2.00
C GLY A 116 -9.49 -1.92 -1.11
N MET A 117 -8.70 -2.53 -0.22
CA MET A 117 -9.18 -3.58 0.67
C MET A 117 -10.10 -3.01 1.75
N ALA A 118 -11.10 -3.78 2.20
CA ALA A 118 -11.88 -3.36 3.37
C ALA A 118 -10.98 -3.35 4.63
N PRO A 119 -11.23 -2.46 5.61
CA PRO A 119 -10.39 -2.32 6.80
C PRO A 119 -10.20 -3.61 7.61
N ASN A 120 -11.14 -4.55 7.51
CA ASN A 120 -11.18 -5.84 8.22
C ASN A 120 -10.84 -7.05 7.35
N THR A 121 -10.35 -6.87 6.12
CA THR A 121 -10.10 -7.98 5.17
C THR A 121 -8.69 -8.57 5.33
N PHE A 122 -8.63 -9.82 5.79
CA PHE A 122 -7.39 -10.55 5.94
C PHE A 122 -7.09 -11.41 4.71
N VAL A 123 -5.84 -11.38 4.25
CA VAL A 123 -5.37 -12.25 3.17
C VAL A 123 -4.26 -13.14 3.71
N PRO A 124 -4.56 -14.31 4.30
CA PRO A 124 -3.53 -15.20 4.80
C PRO A 124 -2.69 -15.75 3.65
N PHE A 125 -1.38 -15.57 3.72
CA PHE A 125 -0.41 -16.21 2.84
C PHE A 125 0.91 -16.48 3.59
N THR A 126 1.63 -17.51 3.14
CA THR A 126 3.00 -17.78 3.59
C THR A 126 3.93 -17.53 2.42
N ALA A 127 4.65 -16.41 2.42
CA ALA A 127 5.53 -16.01 1.34
C ALA A 127 6.96 -15.78 1.86
N PRO A 128 7.75 -16.85 2.09
CA PRO A 128 9.13 -16.71 2.54
C PRO A 128 10.02 -16.01 1.50
N ASN A 129 9.57 -15.98 0.23
CA ASN A 129 10.26 -15.34 -0.88
C ASN A 129 9.71 -13.94 -1.20
N LEU A 130 8.87 -13.36 -0.34
CA LEU A 130 8.27 -12.05 -0.61
C LEU A 130 9.34 -10.96 -0.68
N GLU A 131 9.35 -10.25 -1.79
CA GLU A 131 10.23 -9.12 -2.09
C GLU A 131 9.47 -7.80 -2.01
N SER A 132 8.18 -7.79 -2.32
CA SER A 132 7.32 -6.60 -2.28
C SER A 132 5.97 -6.91 -1.67
N PHE A 133 5.57 -6.09 -0.69
CA PHE A 133 4.24 -6.12 -0.09
C PHE A 133 3.60 -4.74 -0.13
N LYS A 134 2.40 -4.66 -0.69
CA LYS A 134 1.58 -3.46 -0.69
C LYS A 134 0.17 -3.77 -0.18
N TYR A 135 -0.31 -2.94 0.74
CA TYR A 135 -1.64 -3.01 1.33
C TYR A 135 -2.20 -1.61 1.49
N ARG A 136 -3.28 -1.31 0.77
CA ARG A 136 -3.97 -0.02 0.84
C ARG A 136 -5.46 -0.23 1.03
N VAL A 137 -5.99 0.43 2.04
CA VAL A 137 -7.44 0.49 2.30
C VAL A 137 -8.05 1.57 1.43
N GLU A 138 -9.27 1.32 0.92
CA GLU A 138 -10.12 2.36 0.33
C GLU A 138 -11.23 2.69 1.32
N ILE A 139 -11.44 3.98 1.57
CA ILE A 139 -12.53 4.47 2.41
C ILE A 139 -13.69 4.72 1.46
N CYS A 140 -14.76 3.94 1.60
CA CYS A 140 -16.02 4.27 0.94
C CYS A 140 -16.64 5.50 1.60
N ASP A 141 -16.95 6.52 0.81
CA ASP A 141 -17.67 7.71 1.27
C ASP A 141 -18.98 7.31 1.96
N GLY A 142 -19.13 7.65 3.24
CA GLY A 142 -20.38 7.52 3.99
C GLY A 142 -20.51 6.29 4.89
N GLU A 143 -19.54 5.37 4.94
CA GLU A 143 -19.51 4.31 5.96
C GLU A 143 -18.65 4.75 7.15
N GLU A 144 -19.29 4.98 8.30
CA GLU A 144 -18.61 5.22 9.57
C GLU A 144 -18.06 3.90 10.11
N TRP A 145 -16.78 3.62 9.85
CA TRP A 145 -16.06 2.53 10.50
C TRP A 145 -15.79 2.89 11.96
N ASN A 146 -15.99 1.94 12.88
CA ASN A 146 -15.74 2.17 14.30
C ASN A 146 -14.28 1.86 14.66
N ASP A 147 -13.80 2.50 15.73
CA ASP A 147 -12.52 2.16 16.35
C ASP A 147 -12.49 0.66 16.71
N GLY A 148 -11.51 -0.07 16.17
CA GLY A 148 -11.35 -1.52 16.37
C GLY A 148 -11.77 -2.40 15.19
N ASP A 149 -12.34 -1.83 14.13
CA ASP A 149 -12.69 -2.57 12.90
C ASP A 149 -11.48 -2.82 11.97
N GLY A 150 -10.32 -2.24 12.29
CA GLY A 150 -9.09 -2.39 11.51
C GLY A 150 -8.33 -3.70 11.75
N ILE A 151 -7.60 -4.15 10.74
CA ILE A 151 -6.66 -5.27 10.84
C ILE A 151 -5.60 -4.98 11.91
N PRO A 152 -5.39 -5.90 12.88
CA PRO A 152 -4.34 -5.77 13.88
C PRO A 152 -2.96 -5.63 13.24
N LEU A 153 -2.11 -4.72 13.76
CA LEU A 153 -0.75 -4.52 13.24
C LEU A 153 0.10 -5.79 13.22
N GLU A 154 -0.17 -6.70 14.14
CA GLU A 154 0.53 -7.99 14.23
C GLU A 154 0.38 -8.84 12.96
N TYR A 155 -0.68 -8.66 12.17
CA TYR A 155 -0.79 -9.25 10.83
C TYR A 155 0.34 -8.77 9.92
N PHE A 156 0.53 -7.46 9.82
CA PHE A 156 1.59 -6.86 9.00
C PHE A 156 2.98 -7.20 9.55
N PHE A 157 3.17 -7.13 10.87
CA PHE A 157 4.45 -7.49 11.48
C PHE A 157 4.81 -8.95 11.25
N ASN A 158 3.83 -9.88 11.23
CA ASN A 158 4.10 -11.27 10.89
C ASN A 158 4.51 -11.46 9.42
N ILE A 159 3.87 -10.75 8.49
CA ILE A 159 4.31 -10.75 7.07
C ILE A 159 5.74 -10.26 6.97
N ILE A 160 6.05 -9.13 7.62
CA ILE A 160 7.39 -8.54 7.63
C ILE A 160 8.38 -9.54 8.23
N ARG A 161 8.15 -10.08 9.43
CA ARG A 161 9.05 -11.05 10.08
C ARG A 161 9.32 -12.27 9.20
N ASN A 162 8.29 -12.83 8.57
CA ASN A 162 8.37 -14.04 7.76
C ASN A 162 8.94 -13.83 6.35
N SER A 163 9.19 -12.58 5.94
CA SER A 163 9.70 -12.20 4.61
C SER A 163 11.15 -11.69 4.68
N PRO A 164 12.17 -12.56 4.74
CA PRO A 164 13.57 -12.15 4.88
C PRO A 164 14.09 -11.33 3.68
N ASN A 165 13.54 -11.56 2.49
CA ASN A 165 13.96 -10.91 1.24
C ASN A 165 13.16 -9.64 0.90
N LEU A 166 12.37 -9.11 1.85
CA LEU A 166 11.51 -7.96 1.62
C LEU A 166 12.33 -6.70 1.30
N VAL A 167 12.13 -6.17 0.09
CA VAL A 167 12.80 -4.98 -0.47
C VAL A 167 11.88 -3.76 -0.47
N ALA A 168 10.57 -3.98 -0.64
CA ALA A 168 9.56 -2.91 -0.67
C ALA A 168 8.38 -3.22 0.26
N LEU A 169 7.98 -2.23 1.05
CA LEU A 169 6.84 -2.28 1.95
C LEU A 169 6.01 -1.01 1.77
N ASP A 170 4.72 -1.17 1.47
CA ASP A 170 3.75 -0.07 1.31
C ASP A 170 2.48 -0.45 2.09
N VAL A 171 2.26 0.15 3.25
CA VAL A 171 1.11 -0.15 4.10
C VAL A 171 0.44 1.15 4.52
N ILE A 172 -0.71 1.43 3.91
CA ILE A 172 -1.54 2.59 4.20
C ILE A 172 -2.90 2.07 4.73
N CYS A 173 -3.08 2.15 6.05
CA CYS A 173 -4.23 1.58 6.76
C CYS A 173 -4.56 2.42 8.00
N GLU A 174 -5.68 3.14 7.95
CA GLU A 174 -6.05 4.19 8.93
C GLU A 174 -6.39 3.66 10.34
N TYR A 175 -7.01 2.48 10.45
CA TYR A 175 -7.64 2.04 11.72
C TYR A 175 -6.84 1.00 12.51
N SER A 176 -5.51 1.04 12.41
CA SER A 176 -4.67 0.05 13.08
C SER A 176 -4.22 0.51 14.47
N SER A 177 -4.09 -0.43 15.42
CA SER A 177 -3.59 -0.19 16.79
C SER A 177 -2.30 0.65 16.80
N TYR A 178 -1.99 1.33 17.90
CA TYR A 178 -0.71 2.01 18.13
C TYR A 178 0.36 1.09 18.74
N ASP A 179 0.07 -0.21 18.86
CA ASP A 179 0.97 -1.18 19.45
C ASP A 179 2.29 -1.28 18.68
N THR A 180 3.39 -1.20 19.42
CA THR A 180 4.74 -1.29 18.86
C THR A 180 5.38 -2.63 19.22
N VAL A 181 6.30 -3.08 18.37
CA VAL A 181 7.03 -4.32 18.59
C VAL A 181 8.38 -4.03 19.24
N SER A 182 8.65 -4.75 20.34
CA SER A 182 9.97 -4.80 20.97
C SER A 182 10.42 -6.25 21.13
N PRO A 183 11.64 -6.63 20.70
CA PRO A 183 12.64 -5.78 20.01
C PRO A 183 12.20 -5.40 18.59
N ARG A 184 12.74 -4.28 18.08
CA ARG A 184 12.46 -3.81 16.70
C ARG A 184 12.85 -4.86 15.66
N ILE A 185 12.05 -4.96 14.60
CA ILE A 185 12.26 -5.88 13.49
C ILE A 185 13.30 -5.28 12.53
N VAL A 186 14.44 -5.96 12.40
CA VAL A 186 15.51 -5.54 11.49
C VAL A 186 15.23 -6.03 10.07
N LYS A 187 15.19 -5.11 9.11
CA LYS A 187 15.03 -5.40 7.68
C LYS A 187 16.17 -4.80 6.86
N PRO A 188 17.29 -5.54 6.70
CA PRO A 188 18.49 -5.01 6.08
C PRO A 188 18.40 -4.79 4.57
N LEU A 189 17.43 -5.42 3.90
CA LEU A 189 17.22 -5.31 2.46
C LEU A 189 16.09 -4.33 2.08
N LEU A 190 15.33 -3.85 3.08
CA LEU A 190 14.20 -2.97 2.81
C LEU A 190 14.71 -1.61 2.34
N SER A 191 14.45 -1.32 1.07
CA SER A 191 14.91 -0.12 0.38
C SER A 191 13.78 0.87 0.09
N LYS A 192 12.53 0.42 0.12
CA LYS A 192 11.33 1.26 -0.08
C LYS A 192 10.36 1.06 1.08
N LEU A 193 9.93 2.18 1.67
CA LEU A 193 8.95 2.20 2.76
C LEU A 193 7.89 3.27 2.47
N ALA A 194 6.62 2.87 2.44
CA ALA A 194 5.49 3.78 2.42
C ALA A 194 4.54 3.41 3.58
N VAL A 195 4.30 4.34 4.51
CA VAL A 195 3.48 4.09 5.70
C VAL A 195 2.68 5.31 6.12
N ASN A 196 1.53 5.08 6.77
CA ASN A 196 0.74 6.11 7.44
C ASN A 196 0.58 5.95 8.96
N ASN A 197 1.17 4.89 9.55
CA ASN A 197 1.11 4.64 10.99
C ASN A 197 2.50 4.66 11.64
N THR A 198 2.65 5.41 12.74
CA THR A 198 3.89 5.58 13.51
C THR A 198 4.38 4.28 14.16
N ALA A 199 3.49 3.32 14.40
CA ALA A 199 3.85 2.03 14.95
C ALA A 199 4.82 1.27 14.04
N PHE A 200 4.73 1.43 12.71
CA PHE A 200 5.73 0.89 11.78
C PHE A 200 7.09 1.57 11.97
N LEU A 201 7.11 2.90 12.11
CA LEU A 201 8.34 3.68 12.33
C LEU A 201 9.03 3.29 13.64
N ARG A 202 8.25 3.05 14.69
CA ARG A 202 8.76 2.63 16.01
C ARG A 202 9.18 1.16 16.08
N SER A 203 8.69 0.32 15.18
CA SER A 203 8.88 -1.14 15.22
C SER A 203 9.93 -1.66 14.24
N LEU A 204 10.41 -0.84 13.31
CA LEU A 204 11.33 -1.26 12.25
C LEU A 204 12.76 -0.70 12.45
N LEU A 205 13.73 -1.41 11.89
CA LEU A 205 15.10 -0.92 11.64
C LEU A 205 15.48 -1.21 10.18
N VAL A 206 15.73 -0.16 9.41
CA VAL A 206 15.80 -0.17 7.94
C VAL A 206 17.09 0.48 7.42
N PRO A 207 18.27 -0.13 7.66
CA PRO A 207 19.56 0.50 7.38
C PRO A 207 19.83 0.79 5.89
N ALA A 208 19.13 0.12 4.97
CA ALA A 208 19.31 0.25 3.52
C ALA A 208 18.20 1.06 2.82
N LEU A 209 17.42 1.84 3.58
CA LEU A 209 16.29 2.62 3.05
C LEU A 209 16.79 3.65 2.02
N LYS A 210 16.17 3.65 0.85
CA LYS A 210 16.46 4.57 -0.27
C LYS A 210 15.27 5.46 -0.60
N GLU A 211 14.06 4.94 -0.48
CA GLU A 211 12.82 5.64 -0.79
C GLU A 211 11.86 5.57 0.39
N ALA A 212 11.37 6.72 0.84
CA ALA A 212 10.40 6.82 1.92
C ALA A 212 9.19 7.66 1.48
N THR A 213 7.98 7.17 1.73
CA THR A 213 6.73 7.92 1.60
C THR A 213 6.00 7.91 2.93
N LEU A 214 5.75 9.10 3.45
CA LEU A 214 5.10 9.35 4.73
C LEU A 214 3.77 10.03 4.47
N THR A 215 2.66 9.41 4.84
CA THR A 215 1.32 9.99 4.66
C THR A 215 0.62 10.05 6.01
N THR A 216 -0.12 11.11 6.33
CA THR A 216 -1.07 11.09 7.45
C THR A 216 -2.49 11.23 6.94
N ASP A 217 -3.43 10.65 7.66
CA ASP A 217 -4.84 10.60 7.26
C ASP A 217 -5.50 11.98 7.41
N PHE A 218 -6.37 12.35 6.46
CA PHE A 218 -7.01 13.66 6.40
C PHE A 218 -7.97 13.95 7.57
N TYR A 219 -8.51 12.91 8.21
CA TYR A 219 -9.62 13.03 9.17
C TYR A 219 -9.19 13.16 10.64
N ASP A 220 -7.91 12.98 10.93
CA ASP A 220 -7.40 12.96 12.31
C ASP A 220 -7.44 14.35 12.97
N SER A 221 -7.59 15.43 12.19
CA SER A 221 -7.68 16.79 12.73
C SER A 221 -9.03 17.17 13.32
N GLU A 222 -10.12 16.45 13.00
CA GLU A 222 -11.48 16.80 13.48
C GLU A 222 -12.02 15.87 14.55
N ARG A 223 -11.54 14.61 14.63
CA ARG A 223 -12.10 13.59 15.55
C ARG A 223 -11.47 13.52 16.93
N GLY A 224 -10.69 14.53 17.36
CA GLY A 224 -10.37 14.79 18.76
C GLY A 224 -10.07 13.56 19.62
N GLN A 225 -9.36 12.56 19.09
CA GLN A 225 -9.07 11.35 19.86
C GLN A 225 -8.12 11.73 21.01
N PRO A 226 -8.34 11.19 22.22
CA PRO A 226 -7.46 11.41 23.36
C PRO A 226 -6.20 10.54 23.20
N GLY A 227 -5.27 11.04 22.40
CA GLY A 227 -3.89 10.60 22.28
C GLY A 227 -3.06 11.83 21.94
N SER A 228 -1.87 12.01 22.53
CA SER A 228 -0.98 13.10 22.11
C SER A 228 -0.85 13.04 20.59
N PRO A 229 -0.96 14.16 19.85
CA PRO A 229 -0.76 14.14 18.40
C PRO A 229 0.57 13.44 18.14
N THR A 230 0.50 12.25 17.56
CA THR A 230 1.68 11.42 17.44
C THR A 230 2.58 12.09 16.42
N ASP A 231 3.76 12.53 16.85
CA ASP A 231 4.67 13.29 16.00
C ASP A 231 5.32 12.34 14.98
N PHE A 232 4.64 12.19 13.83
CA PHE A 232 5.03 11.31 12.73
C PHE A 232 6.45 11.60 12.23
N LEU A 233 6.83 12.89 12.22
CA LEU A 233 8.17 13.32 11.81
C LEU A 233 9.21 12.99 12.88
N ALA A 234 8.90 13.14 14.17
CA ALA A 234 9.80 12.72 15.23
C ALA A 234 10.06 11.20 15.19
N ASP A 235 9.00 10.39 15.00
CA ASP A 235 9.16 8.94 14.89
C ASP A 235 9.95 8.53 13.64
N PHE A 236 9.79 9.24 12.51
CA PHE A 236 10.59 9.00 11.32
C PHE A 236 12.06 9.42 11.51
N HIS A 237 12.31 10.55 12.16
CA HIS A 237 13.65 10.97 12.55
C HIS A 237 14.33 9.88 13.40
N ASP A 238 13.65 9.37 14.41
CA ASP A 238 14.18 8.32 15.28
C ASP A 238 14.41 7.01 14.54
N LEU A 239 13.55 6.66 13.58
CA LEU A 239 13.79 5.52 12.68
C LEU A 239 15.10 5.70 11.91
N LEU A 240 15.37 6.87 11.33
CA LEU A 240 16.61 7.12 10.57
C LEU A 240 17.85 7.02 11.46
N VAL A 241 17.81 7.64 12.65
CA VAL A 241 18.91 7.62 13.63
C VAL A 241 19.21 6.21 14.09
N GLU A 242 18.19 5.49 14.57
CA GLU A 242 18.31 4.13 15.12
C GLU A 242 18.72 3.12 14.03
N SER A 243 18.20 3.29 12.81
CA SER A 243 18.58 2.46 11.66
C SER A 243 19.97 2.78 11.11
N ARG A 244 20.58 3.90 11.53
CA ARG A 244 21.81 4.46 10.93
C ARG A 244 21.68 4.60 9.41
N CYS A 245 20.49 5.00 8.95
CA CYS A 245 20.19 5.13 7.53
C CYS A 245 20.91 6.35 6.97
N SER A 246 21.74 6.14 5.95
CA SER A 246 22.46 7.20 5.23
C SER A 246 22.23 7.16 3.72
N THR A 247 21.39 6.23 3.26
CA THR A 247 21.18 5.92 1.84
C THR A 247 19.90 6.52 1.26
N LEU A 248 19.11 7.23 2.07
CA LEU A 248 17.84 7.80 1.63
C LEU A 248 18.08 8.82 0.50
N SER A 249 17.53 8.51 -0.68
CA SER A 249 17.67 9.31 -1.90
C SER A 249 16.34 9.93 -2.35
N CYS A 250 15.20 9.37 -1.96
CA CYS A 250 13.88 9.90 -2.29
C CYS A 250 13.01 9.96 -1.03
N LEU A 251 12.45 11.14 -0.75
CA LEU A 251 11.56 11.35 0.39
C LEU A 251 10.30 12.10 -0.09
N ALA A 252 9.14 11.48 0.13
CA ALA A 252 7.84 12.10 -0.09
C ALA A 252 7.10 12.18 1.25
N ILE A 253 6.56 13.35 1.56
CA ILE A 253 5.87 13.64 2.82
C ILE A 253 4.53 14.29 2.50
N SER A 254 3.44 13.67 2.94
CA SER A 254 2.06 14.15 2.82
C SER A 254 1.41 14.11 4.20
N ILE A 255 1.73 15.08 5.05
CA ILE A 255 1.37 15.04 6.48
C ILE A 255 0.54 16.26 6.90
N ASN A 256 -0.22 16.13 7.99
CA ASN A 256 -1.05 17.21 8.54
C ASN A 256 -0.30 18.12 9.51
N LEU A 257 0.75 17.62 10.17
CA LEU A 257 1.51 18.35 11.19
C LEU A 257 2.95 18.57 10.72
N LEU A 258 3.22 19.77 10.22
CA LEU A 258 4.57 20.20 9.90
C LEU A 258 5.25 20.80 11.13
N ASN A 259 6.46 20.34 11.46
CA ASN A 259 7.23 20.84 12.59
C ASN A 259 8.75 20.82 12.32
N GLN A 260 9.54 21.25 13.30
CA GLN A 260 10.99 21.36 13.22
C GLN A 260 11.72 20.04 12.89
N HIS A 261 11.11 18.87 13.13
CA HIS A 261 11.72 17.58 12.80
C HIS A 261 11.93 17.41 11.29
N LEU A 262 11.19 18.13 10.44
CA LEU A 262 11.44 18.16 9.00
C LEU A 262 12.90 18.52 8.70
N LEU A 263 13.40 19.59 9.30
CA LEU A 263 14.76 20.07 9.06
C LEU A 263 15.79 19.06 9.58
N SER A 264 15.55 18.49 10.76
CA SER A 264 16.40 17.44 11.32
C SER A 264 16.48 16.21 10.42
N ILE A 265 15.37 15.77 9.82
CA ILE A 265 15.33 14.66 8.86
C ILE A 265 16.16 14.99 7.62
N LEU A 266 16.01 16.20 7.07
CA LEU A 266 16.75 16.62 5.89
C LEU A 266 18.27 16.66 6.16
N GLN A 267 18.68 17.13 7.35
CA GLN A 267 20.10 17.11 7.75
C GLN A 267 20.68 15.70 7.88
N LEU A 268 19.87 14.71 8.26
CA LEU A 268 20.28 13.30 8.35
C LEU A 268 20.36 12.60 6.98
N THR A 269 19.91 13.25 5.90
CA THR A 269 19.75 12.62 4.59
C THR A 269 20.58 13.32 3.50
N PRO A 270 21.92 13.40 3.65
CA PRO A 270 22.78 14.08 2.67
C PRO A 270 22.81 13.41 1.29
N ALA A 271 22.30 12.17 1.19
CA ALA A 271 22.16 11.43 -0.06
C ALA A 271 20.87 11.76 -0.83
N LEU A 272 20.01 12.64 -0.31
CA LEU A 272 18.71 12.97 -0.88
C LEU A 272 18.84 13.64 -2.26
N ILE A 273 18.14 13.08 -3.24
CA ILE A 273 18.09 13.52 -4.64
C ILE A 273 16.73 14.13 -4.96
N SER A 274 15.66 13.52 -4.45
CA SER A 274 14.28 13.97 -4.67
C SER A 274 13.57 14.20 -3.33
N PHE A 275 12.99 15.38 -3.16
CA PHE A 275 12.15 15.72 -2.02
C PHE A 275 10.77 16.20 -2.47
N LYS A 276 9.71 15.60 -1.94
CA LYS A 276 8.32 16.02 -2.18
C LYS A 276 7.65 16.32 -0.85
N LEU A 277 7.06 17.51 -0.75
CA LEU A 277 6.25 17.91 0.39
C LEU A 277 4.86 18.29 -0.10
N HIS A 278 3.88 17.54 0.35
CA HIS A 278 2.48 17.86 0.19
C HIS A 278 1.89 18.23 1.55
N GLN A 279 1.15 19.34 1.58
CA GLN A 279 0.38 19.78 2.73
C GLN A 279 -1.07 19.95 2.29
N TYR A 280 -1.99 19.36 3.05
CA TYR A 280 -3.42 19.47 2.74
C TYR A 280 -4.05 20.72 3.34
N THR A 281 -3.52 21.19 4.48
CA THR A 281 -3.96 22.40 5.16
C THR A 281 -2.77 23.25 5.56
N TRP A 282 -2.91 24.57 5.51
CA TRP A 282 -1.90 25.50 6.00
C TRP A 282 -2.31 26.07 7.35
N LYS A 283 -1.37 26.14 8.29
CA LYS A 283 -1.54 26.79 9.59
C LYS A 283 -0.39 27.78 9.79
N ASP A 284 -0.67 28.94 10.39
CA ASP A 284 0.33 30.00 10.61
C ASP A 284 1.59 29.50 11.33
N GLN A 285 1.45 28.49 12.20
CA GLN A 285 2.58 27.87 12.89
C GLN A 285 3.59 27.16 11.95
N TYR A 286 3.17 26.81 10.73
CA TYR A 286 4.02 26.22 9.71
C TYR A 286 4.89 27.25 9.00
N ASP A 287 4.54 28.55 9.06
CA ASP A 287 5.29 29.63 8.42
C ASP A 287 6.74 29.66 8.91
N VAL A 288 6.95 29.47 10.22
CA VAL A 288 8.29 29.50 10.82
C VAL A 288 9.17 28.38 10.26
N VAL A 289 8.63 27.15 10.22
CA VAL A 289 9.34 25.97 9.71
C VAL A 289 9.64 26.13 8.22
N MET A 290 8.68 26.64 7.45
CA MET A 290 8.82 26.80 6.00
C MET A 290 9.75 27.97 5.64
N GLN A 291 9.74 29.06 6.40
CA GLN A 291 10.73 30.13 6.25
C GLN A 291 12.14 29.62 6.51
N GLU A 292 12.33 28.86 7.59
CA GLU A 292 13.63 28.28 7.90
C GLU A 292 14.08 27.28 6.82
N PHE A 293 13.18 26.43 6.35
CA PHE A 293 13.44 25.53 5.22
C PHE A 293 13.88 26.28 3.96
N VAL A 294 13.18 27.34 3.58
CA VAL A 294 13.54 28.19 2.43
C VAL A 294 14.92 28.83 2.63
N VAL A 295 15.21 29.35 3.83
CA VAL A 295 16.52 29.93 4.16
C VAL A 295 17.62 28.88 4.02
N GLN A 296 17.44 27.67 4.54
CA GLN A 296 18.43 26.59 4.39
C GLN A 296 18.64 26.19 2.93
N LEU A 297 17.58 26.15 2.12
CA LEU A 297 17.67 25.88 0.68
C LEU A 297 18.43 26.95 -0.10
N THR A 298 18.52 28.21 0.38
CA THR A 298 19.39 29.21 -0.26
C THR A 298 20.86 28.81 -0.23
N ASN A 299 21.24 27.90 0.67
CA ASN A 299 22.56 27.26 0.74
C ASN A 299 22.45 25.74 0.54
N ALA A 300 21.73 25.32 -0.50
CA ALA A 300 21.46 23.92 -0.81
C ALA A 300 22.75 23.07 -0.93
N GLU A 301 23.85 23.63 -1.43
CA GLU A 301 25.13 22.91 -1.53
C GLU A 301 25.67 22.42 -0.18
N ALA A 302 25.37 23.14 0.91
CA ALA A 302 25.75 22.73 2.26
C ALA A 302 24.65 21.91 2.95
N PHE A 303 23.38 22.24 2.69
CA PHE A 303 22.24 21.64 3.37
C PHE A 303 21.82 20.29 2.77
N LEU A 304 21.65 20.23 1.44
CA LEU A 304 21.23 19.06 0.67
C LEU A 304 22.05 18.96 -0.63
N PRO A 305 23.32 18.53 -0.55
CA PRO A 305 24.31 18.67 -1.63
C PRO A 305 23.97 17.89 -2.91
N ARG A 306 23.03 16.95 -2.85
CA ARG A 306 22.65 16.07 -3.96
C ARG A 306 21.23 16.29 -4.45
N LEU A 307 20.53 17.29 -3.92
CA LEU A 307 19.14 17.54 -4.27
C LEU A 307 19.04 18.02 -5.72
N GLU A 308 18.27 17.30 -6.53
CA GLU A 308 18.02 17.59 -7.94
C GLU A 308 16.54 17.92 -8.20
N GLU A 309 15.62 17.28 -7.47
CA GLU A 309 14.17 17.47 -7.60
C GLU A 309 13.56 17.93 -6.28
N ILE A 310 12.82 19.05 -6.33
CA ILE A 310 11.98 19.51 -5.23
C ILE A 310 10.57 19.78 -5.74
N ASP A 311 9.59 19.15 -5.09
CA ASP A 311 8.17 19.31 -5.40
C ASP A 311 7.43 19.76 -4.13
N LEU A 312 6.90 20.97 -4.15
CA LEU A 312 6.19 21.58 -3.02
C LEU A 312 4.73 21.82 -3.43
N ASN A 313 3.84 20.95 -2.99
CA ASN A 313 2.41 21.09 -3.19
C ASN A 313 1.78 21.60 -1.89
N LEU A 314 1.78 22.93 -1.75
CA LEU A 314 1.30 23.65 -0.58
C LEU A 314 -0.05 24.30 -0.90
N PRO A 315 -1.03 24.27 0.02
CA PRO A 315 -2.33 24.86 -0.24
C PRO A 315 -2.17 26.39 -0.25
N ILE A 316 -2.59 27.02 -1.33
CA ILE A 316 -2.64 28.49 -1.39
C ILE A 316 -3.80 28.91 -0.51
N CYS A 317 -3.52 29.61 0.59
CA CYS A 317 -4.54 30.34 1.33
C CYS A 317 -5.24 31.31 0.36
N ARG A 318 -6.44 30.95 -0.11
CA ARG A 318 -7.34 31.92 -0.72
C ARG A 318 -7.83 32.83 0.40
N GLY A 319 -7.22 33.99 0.52
CA GLY A 319 -7.72 35.07 1.34
C GLY A 319 -7.29 36.39 0.74
N VAL A 320 -8.13 36.97 -0.14
CA VAL A 320 -8.71 38.32 -0.03
C VAL A 320 -9.80 38.40 -1.12
N ASP A 321 -11.07 38.22 -0.74
CA ASP A 321 -12.13 38.96 -1.43
C ASP A 321 -12.05 40.40 -0.88
N ILE A 322 -11.82 41.35 -1.78
CA ILE A 322 -11.78 42.80 -1.50
C ILE A 322 -13.21 43.32 -1.34
#